data_AF-A0A316I9U8-F1
#
_entry.id   AF-A0A316I9U8-F1
#
_cell.length_a   1.000
_cell.length_b   1.000
_cell.length_c   1.000
_cell.angle_alpha   90.00
_cell.angle_beta   90.00
_cell.angle_gamma   90.00
#
_symmetry.space_group_name_H-M   'P 1'
#
loop_
_entity.id
_entity.type
_entity.pdbx_description
1 polymer ?
#
loop_
_entity_poly.entity_id
_entity_poly.type
_entity_poly.pdbx_seq_one_letter_code
_entity_poly.pdbx_strand_id
1 'polypeptide(L)' 'MLHSAGSYALWVVTVAHVVVAVLAWRPGGGSTEPIWYSAGFLALITAQVFLGVFHVTVLHVPLAAVLLVAGVVYLFRIRR' A
#
# COMPACT_ATOMS: atom_id res chain seq x y z
N MET A 1 15.17 -14.53 0.05
CA MET A 1 15.87 -13.39 -0.59
C MET A 1 14.95 -12.58 -1.50
N LEU A 2 14.34 -13.15 -2.55
CA LEU A 2 13.40 -12.42 -3.43
C LEU A 2 12.18 -11.85 -2.68
N HIS A 3 11.60 -12.63 -1.77
CA HIS A 3 10.42 -12.22 -1.00
C HIS A 3 10.69 -11.01 -0.09
N SER A 4 11.84 -10.96 0.58
CA SER A 4 12.23 -9.83 1.43
C SER A 4 12.53 -8.58 0.59
N ALA A 5 13.23 -8.72 -0.54
CA ALA A 5 13.46 -7.61 -1.46
C ALA A 5 12.15 -7.00 -1.99
N GLY A 6 11.18 -7.84 -2.37
CA GLY A 6 9.85 -7.41 -2.79
C GLY A 6 9.08 -6.70 -1.68
N SER A 7 9.19 -7.18 -0.44
CA SER A 7 8.59 -6.55 0.73
C SER A 7 9.13 -5.14 0.99
N TYR A 8 10.45 -4.96 0.96
CA TYR A 8 11.08 -3.65 1.12
C TYR A 8 10.71 -2.70 -0.03
N ALA A 9 10.73 -3.18 -1.27
CA ALA A 9 10.35 -2.37 -2.43
C ALA A 9 8.91 -1.86 -2.32
N LEU A 10 7.96 -2.73 -1.97
CA LEU A 10 6.56 -2.34 -1.78
C LEU A 10 6.40 -1.34 -0.65
N TRP A 11 7.06 -1.56 0.48
CA TRP A 11 7.00 -0.63 1.61
C TRP A 11 7.57 0.75 1.25
N VAL A 12 8.70 0.82 0.56
CA VAL A 12 9.27 2.10 0.08
C VAL A 12 8.31 2.81 -0.89
N VAL A 13 7.70 2.07 -1.82
CA VAL A 13 6.73 2.63 -2.77
C VAL A 13 5.51 3.20 -2.06
N THR A 14 4.99 2.54 -1.02
CA THR A 14 3.82 3.06 -0.29
C THR A 14 4.15 4.30 0.54
N VAL A 15 5.34 4.38 1.13
CA VAL A 15 5.83 5.61 1.77
C VAL A 15 5.91 6.75 0.75
N ALA A 16 6.51 6.49 -0.42
CA ALA A 16 6.59 7.49 -1.49
C ALA A 16 5.19 7.94 -1.95
N HIS A 17 4.21 7.04 -1.99
CA HIS A 17 2.83 7.35 -2.35
C HIS A 17 2.20 8.36 -1.39
N VAL A 18 2.40 8.19 -0.07
CA VAL A 18 1.94 9.15 0.94
C VAL A 18 2.61 10.50 0.74
N VAL A 19 3.93 10.52 0.55
CA VAL A 19 4.68 11.76 0.32
C VAL A 19 4.15 12.50 -0.91
N VAL A 20 3.97 11.81 -2.03
CA VAL A 20 3.43 12.40 -3.26
C VAL A 20 2.00 12.90 -3.05
N ALA A 21 1.14 12.16 -2.36
CA ALA A 21 -0.23 12.59 -2.07
C ALA A 21 -0.26 13.87 -1.22
N VAL A 22 0.63 13.98 -0.23
CA VAL A 22 0.77 15.19 0.61
C VAL A 22 1.34 16.35 -0.20
N LEU A 23 2.37 16.13 -1.03
CA LEU A 23 2.97 17.19 -1.85
C LEU A 23 2.04 17.69 -2.97
N ALA A 24 1.22 16.80 -3.54
CA ALA A 24 0.21 17.14 -4.54
C ALA A 24 -1.00 17.86 -3.94
N TRP A 25 -1.19 17.79 -2.62
CA TRP A 25 -2.28 18.46 -1.94
C TRP A 25 -2.01 19.96 -1.83
N ARG A 26 -2.98 20.77 -2.27
CA ARG A 26 -2.93 22.23 -2.17
C ARG A 26 -3.68 22.66 -0.90
N PRO A 27 -2.99 23.17 0.14
CA PRO A 27 -3.64 23.61 1.37
C PRO A 27 -4.62 24.74 1.05
N GLY A 28 -5.93 24.49 1.22
CA GLY A 28 -6.98 25.48 0.95
C GLY A 28 -7.99 25.13 -0.16
N GLY A 29 -7.95 23.93 -0.76
CA GLY A 29 -9.02 23.52 -1.69
C GLY A 29 -8.86 22.16 -2.39
N GLY A 30 -7.70 21.50 -2.28
CA GLY A 30 -7.53 20.14 -2.80
C GLY A 30 -8.16 19.08 -1.89
N SER A 31 -8.71 18.01 -2.46
CA SER A 31 -9.21 16.87 -1.69
C SER A 31 -8.07 16.19 -0.92
N THR A 32 -8.28 15.91 0.37
CA THR A 32 -7.35 15.15 1.22
C THR A 32 -7.53 13.63 1.05
N GLU A 33 -8.53 13.20 0.31
CA GLU A 33 -8.85 11.78 0.10
C GLU A 33 -7.66 10.93 -0.39
N PRO A 34 -6.80 11.40 -1.32
CA PRO A 34 -5.63 10.62 -1.75
C PRO A 34 -4.63 10.36 -0.62
N ILE A 35 -4.50 11.29 0.34
CA ILE A 35 -3.62 11.12 1.51
C ILE A 35 -4.15 9.98 2.37
N TRP A 36 -5.46 9.94 2.63
CA TRP A 36 -6.07 8.89 3.44
C TRP A 36 -5.98 7.51 2.80
N TYR A 37 -6.22 7.38 1.50
CA TYR A 37 -6.02 6.11 0.81
C TYR A 37 -4.55 5.66 0.84
N SER A 38 -3.62 6.58 0.61
CA SER A 38 -2.19 6.28 0.63
C SER A 38 -1.73 5.84 2.02
N ALA A 39 -2.18 6.53 3.07
CA ALA A 39 -1.87 6.20 4.46
C ALA A 39 -2.47 4.85 4.86
N GLY A 40 -3.72 4.57 4.48
CA GLY A 40 -4.35 3.27 4.71
C GLY A 40 -3.60 2.14 4.02
N PHE A 41 -3.14 2.35 2.78
CA PHE A 41 -2.35 1.36 2.07
C PHE A 41 -0.97 1.12 2.70
N LEU A 42 -0.29 2.17 3.16
CA LEU A 42 0.95 2.04 3.93
C LEU A 42 0.72 1.25 5.23
N ALA A 43 -0.38 1.49 5.94
CA ALA A 43 -0.72 0.75 7.16
C ALA A 43 -0.93 -0.74 6.87
N LEU A 44 -1.65 -1.09 5.80
CA LEU A 44 -1.88 -2.48 5.40
C LEU A 44 -0.58 -3.19 4.98
N ILE A 45 0.30 -2.52 4.24
CA ILE A 45 1.62 -3.07 3.87
C ILE A 45 2.52 -3.22 5.10
N THR A 46 2.47 -2.28 6.03
CA THR A 46 3.23 -2.40 7.29
C THR A 46 2.72 -3.57 8.13
N ALA A 47 1.39 -3.73 8.27
CA ALA A 47 0.80 -4.89 8.91
C ALA A 47 1.23 -6.20 8.23
N GLN A 48 1.30 -6.22 6.89
CA GLN A 48 1.81 -7.35 6.13
C GLN A 48 3.23 -7.75 6.51
N VAL A 49 4.14 -6.78 6.63
CA VAL A 49 5.52 -7.01 7.06
C VAL A 49 5.55 -7.63 8.45
N PHE A 50 4.81 -7.06 9.41
CA PHE A 50 4.76 -7.59 10.77
C PHE A 50 4.21 -9.02 10.84
N LEU A 51 3.10 -9.29 10.14
CA LEU A 51 2.52 -10.64 10.06
C LEU A 51 3.51 -11.64 9.44
N GLY A 52 4.29 -11.21 8.43
CA GLY A 52 5.33 -12.03 7.82
C GLY A 52 6.49 -12.32 8.77
N VAL A 53 7.02 -11.31 9.46
CA VAL A 53 8.11 -11.45 10.44
C VAL A 53 7.70 -12.35 11.60
N PHE A 54 6.47 -12.21 12.10
CA PHE A 54 5.94 -13.05 13.18
C PHE A 54 5.32 -14.38 12.70
N HIS A 55 5.45 -14.72 11.42
CA HIS A 55 4.99 -16.00 10.85
C HIS A 55 3.49 -16.27 11.06
N VAL A 56 2.66 -15.23 11.14
CA VAL A 56 1.19 -15.33 11.23
C VAL A 56 0.62 -15.55 9.83
N THR A 57 0.97 -16.69 9.22
CA THR A 57 0.69 -17.01 7.81
C THR A 57 -0.79 -17.03 7.48
N VAL A 58 -1.64 -17.44 8.43
CA VAL A 58 -3.10 -17.48 8.29
C VAL A 58 -3.71 -16.10 7.99
N LEU A 59 -3.06 -15.01 8.39
CA LEU A 59 -3.47 -13.64 8.05
C LEU A 59 -2.60 -13.05 6.94
N HIS A 60 -1.29 -13.29 6.98
CA HIS A 60 -0.33 -12.78 6.00
C HIS A 60 -0.71 -13.21 4.58
N VAL A 61 -0.99 -14.48 4.33
CA VAL A 61 -1.25 -14.97 2.96
C VAL A 61 -2.58 -14.42 2.40
N PRO A 62 -3.72 -14.50 3.11
CA PRO A 62 -4.98 -13.96 2.58
C PRO A 62 -4.95 -12.45 2.39
N LEU A 63 -4.37 -11.70 3.34
CA LEU A 63 -4.27 -10.25 3.20
C LEU A 63 -3.40 -9.86 2.00
N ALA A 64 -2.32 -10.60 1.71
CA ALA A 64 -1.50 -10.36 0.53
C ALA A 64 -2.29 -10.59 -0.77
N ALA A 65 -3.10 -11.66 -0.82
CA ALA A 65 -3.96 -11.94 -1.97
C ALA A 65 -5.02 -10.84 -2.19
N VAL A 66 -5.66 -10.36 -1.11
CA VAL A 66 -6.64 -9.27 -1.17
C VAL A 66 -6.01 -8.00 -1.72
N LEU A 67 -4.83 -7.61 -1.21
CA LEU A 67 -4.11 -6.41 -1.67
C LEU A 67 -3.69 -6.53 -3.13
N LEU A 68 -3.22 -7.70 -3.56
CA LEU A 68 -2.88 -7.96 -4.95
C LEU A 68 -4.10 -7.81 -5.87
N VAL A 69 -5.21 -8.46 -5.53
CA VAL A 69 -6.45 -8.39 -6.32
C VAL A 69 -6.97 -6.95 -6.37
N ALA A 70 -7.02 -6.24 -5.24
CA ALA A 70 -7.43 -4.84 -5.20
C ALA A 70 -6.55 -3.94 -6.07
N GLY A 71 -5.23 -4.13 -6.02
CA GLY A 71 -4.28 -3.40 -6.86
C GLY A 71 -4.47 -3.67 -8.35
N VAL A 72 -4.69 -4.94 -8.73
CA VAL A 72 -4.98 -5.32 -10.12
C VAL A 72 -6.30 -4.72 -10.60
N VAL A 73 -7.36 -4.80 -9.80
CA VAL A 73 -8.66 -4.18 -10.11
C VAL A 73 -8.53 -2.67 -10.27
N TYR A 74 -7.78 -2.02 -9.38
CA TYR A 74 -7.52 -0.58 -9.46
C TYR A 74 -6.73 -0.22 -10.73
N LEU A 75 -5.71 -1.00 -11.08
CA LEU A 75 -4.95 -0.82 -12.31
C LEU A 75 -5.85 -0.90 -13.56
N PHE A 76 -6.78 -1.86 -13.59
CA PHE A 76 -7.75 -1.96 -14.68
C PHE A 76 -8.76 -0.80 -14.71
N ARG A 77 -9.10 -0.22 -13.55
CA ARG A 77 -9.98 0.95 -13.47
C ARG A 77 -9.33 2.23 -14.02
N ILE A 78 -8.04 2.46 -13.75
CA ILE A 78 -7.34 3.66 -14.23
C ILE A 78 -7.05 3.60 -15.74
N ARG A 79 -6.90 2.40 -16.30
CA ARG A 79 -6.58 2.21 -17.74
C ARG A 79 -7.78 2.30 -18.68
N ARG A 80 -8.98 2.57 -18.18
CA ARG A 80 -10.19 2.83 -18.98
C ARG A 80 -10.49 4.32 -19.00
#